data_AF-A0A0A2KLE2-F1
#
_entry.id   AF-A0A0A2KLE2-F1
#
_cell.length_a   1.000
_cell.length_b   1.000
_cell.length_c   1.000
_cell.angle_alpha   90.00
_cell.angle_beta   90.00
_cell.angle_gamma   90.00
#
_symmetry.space_group_name_H-M   'P 1'
#
loop_
_entity.id
_entity.type
_entity.pdbx_description
1 polymer ?
#
loop_
_entity_poly.entity_id
_entity_poly.type
_entity_poly.pdbx_seq_one_letter_code
_entity_poly.pdbx_strand_id
1 'polypeptide(L)' 'MSAELPWHAAYPAPRGAATSISREELLQWIREGKKAGKDFLLVDLRRTDYEVWAVRKK' A
#
# COMPACT_ATOMS: atom_id res chain seq x y z
N MET A 1 -17.65 -25.98 -15.38
CA MET A 1 -17.23 -25.21 -14.19
C MET A 1 -16.64 -23.91 -14.71
N SER A 2 -17.30 -22.77 -14.47
CA SER A 2 -16.79 -21.47 -14.91
C SER A 2 -15.62 -21.08 -14.02
N ALA A 3 -14.46 -20.81 -14.63
CA ALA A 3 -13.30 -20.32 -13.90
C ALA A 3 -13.60 -18.92 -13.38
N GLU A 4 -13.47 -18.72 -12.07
CA GLU A 4 -13.59 -17.39 -11.47
C GLU A 4 -12.46 -16.50 -12.00
N LEU A 5 -12.82 -15.38 -12.62
CA LEU A 5 -11.83 -14.41 -13.07
C LEU A 5 -11.26 -13.67 -11.86
N PRO A 6 -9.94 -13.40 -11.82
CA PRO A 6 -9.37 -12.55 -10.79
C PRO A 6 -10.06 -11.18 -10.73
N TRP A 7 -10.25 -10.62 -9.54
CA TRP A 7 -10.95 -9.33 -9.34
C TRP A 7 -10.36 -8.17 -10.17
N HIS A 8 -9.05 -8.21 -10.42
CA HIS A 8 -8.35 -7.18 -11.18
C HIS A 8 -8.59 -7.27 -12.69
N ALA A 9 -9.18 -8.36 -13.20
CA ALA A 9 -9.45 -8.55 -14.62
C ALA A 9 -10.53 -7.61 -15.18
N ALA A 10 -11.34 -6.98 -14.31
CA ALA A 10 -12.30 -5.95 -14.69
C ALA A 10 -11.66 -4.59 -15.00
N TYR A 11 -10.39 -4.40 -14.67
CA TYR A 11 -9.67 -3.15 -14.83
C TYR A 11 -8.73 -3.20 -16.04
N PRO A 12 -8.43 -2.06 -16.69
CA PRO A 12 -7.45 -2.00 -17.77
C PRO A 12 -6.10 -2.56 -17.34
N ALA A 13 -5.36 -3.12 -18.29
CA ALA A 13 -4.00 -3.57 -18.05
C ALA A 13 -3.13 -2.42 -17.51
N PRO A 14 -2.24 -2.68 -16.54
CA PRO A 14 -1.30 -1.68 -16.04
C PRO A 14 -0.48 -1.08 -17.18
N ARG A 15 -0.34 0.24 -17.20
CA ARG A 15 0.45 0.95 -18.23
C ARG A 15 1.97 0.83 -18.03
N GLY A 16 2.40 0.26 -16.90
CA GLY A 16 3.80 0.08 -16.55
C GLY A 16 3.97 -0.66 -15.22
N ALA A 17 5.21 -1.00 -14.89
CA ALA A 17 5.56 -1.57 -13.60
C ALA A 17 5.66 -0.46 -12.54
N ALA A 18 5.12 -0.71 -11.35
CA ALA A 18 5.29 0.18 -10.22
C ALA A 18 6.73 0.08 -9.67
N THR A 19 7.37 1.21 -9.43
CA THR A 19 8.66 1.25 -8.73
C THR A 19 8.46 0.89 -7.25
N SER A 20 9.33 0.05 -6.71
CA SER A 20 9.36 -0.23 -5.27
C SER A 20 10.19 0.83 -4.53
N ILE A 21 9.79 1.10 -3.30
CA ILE A 21 10.58 1.89 -2.35
C ILE A 21 10.90 1.01 -1.14
N SER A 22 12.13 1.09 -0.64
CA SER A 22 12.51 0.40 0.59
C SER A 22 11.93 1.11 1.82
N ARG A 23 11.89 0.38 2.94
CA ARG A 23 11.48 0.94 4.23
C ARG A 23 12.42 2.07 4.65
N GLU A 24 13.72 1.88 4.41
CA GLU A 24 14.79 2.80 4.80
C GLU A 24 14.66 4.13 4.05
N GLU A 25 14.36 4.08 2.75
CA GLU A 25 14.12 5.28 1.94
C GLU A 25 12.87 6.04 2.39
N LEU A 26 11.78 5.33 2.67
CA LEU A 26 10.57 5.98 3.20
C LEU A 26 10.82 6.61 4.58
N LEU A 27 11.58 5.93 5.45
CA LEU A 27 11.97 6.47 6.75
C LEU A 27 12.84 7.72 6.59
N GLN A 28 13.74 7.72 5.61
CA GLN A 28 14.58 8.89 5.31
C GLN A 28 13.72 10.08 4.88
N TRP A 29 12.72 9.88 4.02
CA TRP A 29 11.80 10.93 3.61
C TRP A 29 11.06 11.57 4.79
N ILE A 30 10.62 10.74 5.74
CA ILE A 30 9.96 11.22 6.96
C ILE A 30 10.93 12.05 7.81
N ARG A 31 12.17 11.60 7.97
CA ARG A 31 13.22 12.31 8.73
C ARG A 31 13.63 13.63 8.09
N GLU A 32 13.62 13.71 6.76
CA GLU A 32 13.93 14.92 5.99
C GLU A 32 12.78 15.93 5.97
N GLY A 33 11.62 15.59 6.56
CA GLY A 33 10.48 16.50 6.66
C GLY A 33 9.62 16.58 5.40
N LYS A 34 9.69 15.58 4.51
CA LYS A 34 8.70 15.45 3.43
C LYS A 34 7.30 15.32 4.02
N LYS A 35 6.35 16.05 3.45
CA LYS A 35 4.98 16.16 3.94
C LYS A 35 4.09 15.12 3.28
N ALA A 36 3.55 14.21 4.07
CA ALA A 36 2.49 13.31 3.62
C ALA A 36 1.30 14.12 3.07
N GLY A 37 0.69 13.64 1.98
CA GLY A 37 -0.40 14.34 1.28
C GLY A 37 0.05 15.44 0.31
N LYS A 38 1.33 15.83 0.34
CA LYS A 38 1.92 16.78 -0.62
C LYS A 38 3.05 16.14 -1.41
N ASP A 39 4.04 15.60 -0.70
CA ASP A 39 5.26 15.05 -1.28
C ASP A 39 5.15 13.53 -1.50
N PHE A 40 4.35 12.84 -0.68
CA PHE A 40 4.05 11.42 -0.85
C PHE A 40 2.69 11.05 -0.25
N LEU A 41 2.11 9.94 -0.73
CA LEU A 41 0.94 9.30 -0.16
C LEU A 41 1.29 7.88 0.25
N LEU A 42 0.92 7.48 1.47
CA LEU A 42 1.07 6.12 1.95
C LEU A 42 -0.32 5.48 2.00
N VAL A 43 -0.56 4.50 1.13
CA VAL A 43 -1.84 3.81 1.03
C VAL A 43 -1.65 2.38 1.52
N ASP A 44 -2.35 2.02 2.59
CA ASP A 44 -2.38 0.65 3.08
C ASP A 44 -3.42 -0.15 2.29
N LEU A 45 -2.95 -1.13 1.52
CA LEU A 45 -3.81 -1.98 0.68
C LEU A 45 -4.10 -3.35 1.31
N ARG A 46 -3.77 -3.54 2.60
CA ARG A 46 -4.06 -4.82 3.26
C ARG A 46 -5.57 -4.96 3.37
N ARG A 47 -6.09 -6.15 3.06
CA ARG A 47 -7.49 -6.46 3.34
C ARG A 47 -7.69 -6.35 4.85
N THR A 48 -8.68 -5.57 5.26
CA THR A 48 -9.04 -5.33 6.67
C THR A 48 -9.84 -6.48 7.27
N ASP A 49 -10.03 -7.59 6.56
CA ASP A 49 -10.74 -8.78 7.04
C ASP A 49 -9.91 -9.65 8.00
N TYR A 50 -8.68 -9.25 8.33
CA TYR A 50 -7.90 -9.76 9.45
C TYR A 50 -7.86 -8.75 10.61
N GLU A 51 -8.91 -8.75 11.43
CA GLU A 51 -8.96 -8.11 12.74
C GLU A 51 -8.07 -8.90 13.73
N VAL A 52 -6.82 -8.49 13.95
CA VAL A 52 -6.21 -8.56 15.30
C VAL A 52 -5.21 -7.41 15.47
N TRP A 53 -5.70 -6.29 15.98
CA TRP A 53 -4.86 -5.26 16.59
C TRP A 53 -4.50 -5.71 18.01
N ALA A 54 -3.23 -5.85 18.33
CA ALA A 54 -2.79 -5.81 19.72
C ALA A 54 -2.20 -4.41 19.97
N VAL A 55 -3.06 -3.45 20.31
CA VAL A 55 -2.62 -2.24 21.03
C VAL A 55 -2.13 -2.70 22.38
N ARG A 56 -0.88 -2.36 22.71
CA ARG A 56 -0.44 -2.35 24.09
C ARG A 56 -1.14 -1.18 24.78
N LYS A 57 -2.22 -1.47 25.51
CA LYS A 57 -2.73 -0.54 26.51
C LYS A 57 -1.71 -0.44 27.65
N LYS A 58 -1.60 0.78 28.15
CA LYS A 58 -0.69 1.21 29.21
C LYS A 58 -0.86 0.39 30.48
#